data_AF-A0A0N1AHS1-F1
#
_entry.id   AF-A0A0N1AHS1-F1
#
_cell.length_a   1.000
_cell.length_b   1.000
_cell.length_c   1.000
_cell.angle_alpha   90.00
_cell.angle_beta   90.00
_cell.angle_gamma   90.00
#
_symmetry.space_group_name_H-M   'P 1'
#
loop_
_entity.id
_entity.type
_entity.pdbx_description
1 polymer ?
#
loop_
_entity_poly.entity_id
_entity_poly.type
_entity_poly.pdbx_seq_one_letter_code
_entity_poly.pdbx_strand_id
1 'polypeptide(L)'
;MQHLATRAALLATALVLGACSTTSPDVVSRNEAQRLSTVVDAVVLNSRPVVVEGQQSGIGAAAGSVAGGVAGSGVGGRREAMVVGVIGAVVGGVIGNAVERSTTREEAVEILVQLKNGDRRSVVQAKAAETFSPGDPVILVSTGGRVRVTRAPVITAPAPQPAKAAEPSR
;
A
#
# COMPACT_ATOMS: atom_id res chain seq x y z
N MET A 1 3.92 41.11 13.07
CA MET A 1 3.00 39.95 13.24
C MET A 1 2.50 39.38 11.91
N GLN A 2 2.08 40.20 10.93
CA GLN A 2 1.61 39.72 9.61
C GLN A 2 2.63 38.86 8.84
N HIS A 3 3.92 39.21 8.86
CA HIS A 3 4.97 38.42 8.19
C HIS A 3 5.28 37.07 8.85
N LEU A 4 4.97 36.90 10.14
CA LEU A 4 5.14 35.63 10.85
C LEU A 4 4.00 34.66 10.51
N ALA A 5 2.77 35.18 10.48
CA ALA A 5 1.58 34.41 10.10
C ALA A 5 1.61 33.95 8.64
N THR A 6 2.05 34.81 7.70
CA THR A 6 2.20 34.42 6.29
C THR A 6 3.31 33.38 6.07
N ARG A 7 4.44 33.49 6.78
CA ARG A 7 5.50 32.47 6.74
C ARG A 7 5.05 31.13 7.32
N ALA A 8 4.32 31.14 8.44
CA ALA A 8 3.76 29.93 9.04
C ALA A 8 2.71 29.26 8.13
N ALA A 9 1.84 30.05 7.49
CA ALA A 9 0.88 29.54 6.51
C ALA A 9 1.56 28.94 5.27
N LEU A 10 2.62 29.59 4.75
CA LEU A 10 3.43 29.08 3.64
C LEU A 10 4.14 27.76 4.00
N LEU A 11 4.70 27.65 5.20
CA LEU A 11 5.35 26.42 5.68
C LEU A 11 4.35 25.28 5.88
N ALA A 12 3.18 25.57 6.47
CA ALA A 12 2.11 24.60 6.65
C ALA A 12 1.59 24.08 5.30
N THR A 13 1.43 24.96 4.31
CA THR A 13 1.01 24.59 2.96
C THR A 13 2.07 23.70 2.30
N ALA A 14 3.36 24.03 2.41
CA ALA A 14 4.45 23.22 1.85
C ALA A 14 4.55 21.81 2.47
N LEU A 15 4.27 21.67 3.77
CA LEU A 15 4.23 20.38 4.46
C LEU A 15 3.08 19.48 3.99
N VAL A 16 1.92 20.06 3.66
CA VAL A 16 0.77 19.30 3.15
C VAL A 16 1.04 18.74 1.75
N LEU A 17 1.79 19.45 0.91
CA LEU A 17 2.13 18.96 -0.44
C LEU A 17 3.10 17.76 -0.43
N GLY A 18 3.85 17.53 0.64
CA GLY A 18 4.79 16.40 0.75
C GLY A 18 4.15 15.07 1.16
N ALA A 19 2.86 15.05 1.52
CA ALA A 19 2.22 13.89 2.15
C ALA A 19 1.49 12.95 1.18
N CYS A 20 1.54 13.20 -0.14
CA CYS A 20 0.99 12.30 -1.14
C CYS A 20 1.86 11.05 -1.30
N SER A 21 1.79 10.11 -0.36
CA SER A 21 2.30 8.75 -0.51
C SER A 21 1.18 7.88 -1.06
N THR A 22 1.28 7.47 -2.32
CA THR A 22 0.41 6.44 -2.90
C THR A 22 1.19 5.13 -2.95
N THR A 23 0.60 4.05 -2.44
CA THR A 23 1.15 2.70 -2.55
C THR A 23 0.63 2.11 -3.86
N SER A 24 1.41 2.24 -4.93
CA SER A 24 1.08 1.54 -6.19
C SER A 24 1.71 0.15 -6.19
N PRO A 25 0.95 -0.91 -6.55
CA PRO A 25 1.49 -2.27 -6.70
C PRO A 25 2.54 -2.41 -7.81
N ASP A 26 2.68 -1.38 -8.65
CA ASP A 26 3.64 -1.31 -9.76
C ASP A 26 4.97 -0.62 -9.40
N VAL A 27 5.11 -0.10 -8.18
CA VAL A 27 6.35 0.55 -7.74
C VAL A 27 7.22 -0.44 -6.95
N VAL A 28 8.32 -0.87 -7.56
CA VAL A 28 9.32 -1.75 -6.92
C VAL A 28 10.37 -0.93 -6.20
N SER A 29 10.71 -1.29 -4.96
CA SER A 29 11.73 -0.58 -4.18
C SER A 29 13.12 -0.83 -4.76
N ARG A 30 14.04 0.16 -4.66
CA ARG A 30 15.43 0.02 -5.13
C ARG A 30 16.15 -1.18 -4.52
N ASN A 31 15.80 -1.56 -3.29
CA ASN A 31 16.42 -2.67 -2.57
C ASN A 31 15.91 -4.05 -3.03
N GLU A 32 14.86 -4.08 -3.85
CA GLU A 32 14.33 -5.30 -4.48
C GLU A 32 14.65 -5.41 -5.96
N ALA A 33 15.13 -4.32 -6.56
CA ALA A 33 15.69 -4.37 -7.90
C ALA A 33 16.77 -5.46 -7.95
N GLN A 34 16.80 -6.22 -9.05
CA GLN A 34 17.78 -7.28 -9.31
C GLN A 34 17.69 -8.52 -8.40
N ARG A 35 16.61 -8.68 -7.60
CA ARG A 35 16.36 -9.96 -6.92
C ARG A 35 15.73 -10.98 -7.85
N LEU A 36 16.27 -12.21 -7.83
CA LEU A 36 15.64 -13.34 -8.51
C LEU A 36 14.25 -13.57 -7.91
N SER A 37 13.27 -13.71 -8.78
CA SER A 37 11.88 -13.99 -8.40
C SER A 37 11.55 -15.45 -8.70
N THR A 38 10.85 -16.12 -7.81
CA THR A 38 10.32 -17.46 -8.06
C THR A 38 8.94 -17.35 -8.68
N VAL A 39 8.70 -18.09 -9.77
CA VAL A 39 7.43 -18.06 -10.49
C VAL A 39 6.77 -19.44 -10.41
N VAL A 40 5.49 -19.47 -10.03
CA VAL A 40 4.70 -20.70 -9.95
C VAL A 40 3.40 -20.53 -10.70
N ASP A 41 3.10 -21.46 -11.63
CA ASP A 41 1.83 -21.47 -12.35
C ASP A 41 0.67 -21.89 -11.46
N ALA A 42 -0.47 -21.22 -11.63
CA ALA A 42 -1.71 -21.53 -10.95
C ALA A 42 -2.94 -21.15 -11.81
N VAL A 43 -4.12 -21.54 -11.34
CA VAL A 43 -5.41 -21.17 -11.91
C VAL A 43 -6.24 -20.48 -10.84
N VAL A 44 -6.93 -19.40 -11.21
CA VAL A 44 -7.84 -18.70 -10.29
C VAL A 44 -9.05 -19.58 -10.00
N LEU A 45 -9.31 -19.82 -8.71
CA LEU A 45 -10.54 -20.47 -8.24
C LEU A 45 -11.64 -19.47 -7.98
N ASN A 46 -11.29 -18.35 -7.34
CA ASN A 46 -12.23 -17.30 -6.97
C ASN A 46 -11.50 -15.97 -6.78
N SER A 47 -12.17 -14.87 -7.06
CA SER A 47 -11.71 -13.51 -6.76
C SER A 47 -12.83 -12.75 -6.07
N ARG A 48 -12.51 -12.00 -5.01
CA ARG A 48 -13.50 -11.16 -4.33
C ARG A 48 -12.90 -9.82 -3.89
N PRO A 49 -13.69 -8.73 -3.92
CA PRO A 49 -13.25 -7.46 -3.37
C PRO A 49 -13.13 -7.58 -1.85
N VAL A 50 -12.06 -7.00 -1.32
CA VAL A 50 -11.80 -6.86 0.12
C VAL A 50 -11.24 -5.47 0.39
N VAL A 51 -11.25 -5.05 1.66
CA VAL A 51 -10.64 -3.78 2.07
C VAL A 51 -9.54 -4.11 3.07
N VAL A 52 -8.33 -3.63 2.80
CA VAL A 52 -7.22 -3.70 3.76
C VAL A 52 -7.40 -2.56 4.76
N GLU A 53 -7.33 -2.90 6.05
CA GLU A 53 -7.41 -1.89 7.10
C GLU A 53 -6.28 -0.87 6.98
N GLY A 54 -6.63 0.40 7.19
CA GLY A 54 -5.64 1.47 7.19
C GLY A 54 -4.65 1.35 8.34
N GLN A 55 -3.51 2.00 8.15
CA GLN A 55 -2.39 2.02 9.08
C GLN A 55 -2.72 2.83 10.33
N GLN A 56 -2.01 2.49 11.41
CA GLN A 56 -2.07 3.20 12.67
C GLN A 56 -0.65 3.49 13.16
N SER A 57 0.06 4.37 12.44
CA SER A 57 1.41 4.83 12.80
C SER A 57 1.38 5.79 13.99
N GLY A 58 0.23 6.44 14.24
CA GLY A 58 0.06 7.41 15.32
C GLY A 58 0.53 8.82 14.94
N ILE A 59 1.02 9.03 13.71
CA ILE A 59 1.41 10.35 13.21
C ILE A 59 0.20 11.29 13.20
N GLY A 60 -0.96 10.81 12.74
CA GLY A 60 -2.20 11.59 12.74
C GLY A 60 -2.62 11.97 14.16
N ALA A 61 -2.52 11.02 15.10
CA ALA A 61 -2.84 11.24 16.50
C ALA A 61 -1.92 12.28 17.16
N ALA A 62 -0.61 12.17 16.93
CA ALA A 62 0.37 13.11 17.48
C ALA A 62 0.18 14.52 16.91
N ALA A 63 0.07 14.64 15.58
CA ALA A 63 -0.14 15.92 14.92
C ALA A 63 -1.45 16.59 15.36
N GLY A 64 -2.55 15.82 15.40
CA GLY A 64 -3.85 16.30 15.86
C GLY A 64 -3.84 16.71 17.34
N SER A 65 -3.11 15.99 18.19
CA SER A 65 -2.99 16.33 19.62
C SER A 65 -2.26 17.65 19.84
N VAL A 66 -1.13 17.85 19.15
CA VAL A 66 -0.36 19.11 19.25
C VAL A 66 -1.21 20.27 18.74
N ALA A 67 -1.85 20.11 17.58
CA ALA A 67 -2.70 21.16 17.00
C ALA A 67 -3.88 21.50 17.91
N GLY A 68 -4.59 20.49 18.43
CA GLY A 68 -5.72 20.67 19.33
C GLY A 68 -5.32 21.30 20.67
N GLY A 69 -4.17 20.91 21.22
CA GLY A 69 -3.64 21.50 22.45
C GLY A 69 -3.24 22.96 22.31
N VAL A 70 -2.54 23.31 21.23
CA VAL A 70 -2.16 24.70 20.94
C VAL A 70 -3.39 25.56 20.67
N ALA A 71 -4.36 25.07 19.89
CA ALA A 71 -5.59 25.81 19.62
C ALA A 71 -6.41 26.06 20.90
N GLY A 72 -6.49 25.08 21.80
CA GLY A 72 -7.20 25.22 23.08
C GLY A 72 -6.50 26.12 24.09
N SER A 73 -5.18 26.31 23.97
CA SER A 73 -4.38 27.08 24.93
C SER A 73 -4.66 28.59 24.95
N GLY A 74 -5.34 29.13 23.94
CA GLY A 74 -5.70 30.55 23.86
C GLY A 74 -7.05 30.91 24.51
N VAL A 75 -7.79 29.93 25.03
CA VAL A 75 -9.17 30.14 25.53
C VAL A 75 -9.20 30.33 27.04
N GLY A 76 -9.72 31.47 27.50
CA GLY A 76 -9.96 31.74 28.92
C GLY A 76 -8.72 32.12 29.73
N GLY A 77 -8.80 31.97 31.06
CA GLY A 77 -7.67 32.18 31.98
C GLY A 77 -6.69 31.01 32.00
N ARG A 78 -5.66 31.07 32.85
CA ARG A 78 -4.58 30.06 32.87
C ARG A 78 -5.08 28.64 33.14
N ARG A 79 -6.08 28.49 34.00
CA ARG A 79 -6.60 27.17 34.41
C ARG A 79 -7.55 26.62 33.36
N GLU A 80 -8.39 27.50 32.80
CA GLU A 80 -9.32 27.21 31.72
C GLU A 80 -8.54 26.79 30.47
N ALA A 81 -7.50 27.54 30.10
CA ALA A 81 -6.62 27.24 28.96
C ALA A 81 -5.94 25.87 29.05
N MET A 82 -5.50 25.45 30.25
CA MET A 82 -4.92 24.13 30.43
C MET A 82 -5.96 23.02 30.24
N VAL A 83 -7.14 23.16 30.85
CA VAL A 83 -8.22 22.16 30.71
C VAL A 83 -8.68 22.06 29.26
N VAL A 84 -8.94 23.21 28.62
CA VAL A 84 -9.37 23.27 27.21
C VAL A 84 -8.27 22.75 26.29
N GLY A 85 -7.00 23.06 26.56
CA GLY A 85 -5.86 22.52 25.82
C GLY A 85 -5.77 21.01 25.89
N VAL A 86 -5.88 20.39 27.07
CA VAL A 86 -5.86 18.92 27.20
C VAL A 86 -7.04 18.28 26.48
N ILE A 87 -8.24 18.85 26.63
CA ILE A 87 -9.44 18.36 25.91
C ILE A 87 -9.21 18.47 24.40
N GLY A 88 -8.72 19.61 23.92
CA GLY A 88 -8.41 19.84 22.52
C GLY A 88 -7.37 18.85 21.99
N ALA A 89 -6.34 18.54 22.77
CA ALA A 89 -5.32 17.57 22.39
C ALA A 89 -5.89 16.14 22.28
N VAL A 90 -6.69 15.70 23.25
CA VAL A 90 -7.33 14.36 23.19
C VAL A 90 -8.26 14.25 21.99
N VAL A 91 -9.14 15.26 21.80
CA VAL A 91 -10.07 15.28 20.67
C VAL A 91 -9.31 15.31 19.34
N GLY A 92 -8.31 16.19 19.22
CA GLY A 92 -7.47 16.29 18.03
C GLY A 92 -6.72 15.00 17.72
N GLY A 93 -6.21 14.31 18.74
CA GLY A 93 -5.53 13.03 18.56
C GLY A 93 -6.45 11.90 18.12
N VAL A 94 -7.66 11.80 18.68
CA VAL A 94 -8.66 10.80 18.27
C VAL A 94 -9.08 11.04 16.81
N ILE A 95 -9.39 12.29 16.46
CA ILE A 95 -9.76 12.66 15.09
C ILE A 95 -8.59 12.37 14.14
N GLY A 96 -7.37 12.78 14.50
CA GLY A 96 -6.18 12.56 13.68
C GLY A 96 -5.89 11.08 13.42
N ASN A 97 -6.05 10.22 14.43
CA ASN A 97 -5.92 8.76 14.27
C ASN A 97 -7.02 8.20 13.35
N ALA A 98 -8.27 8.63 13.55
CA ALA A 98 -9.38 8.18 12.72
C ALA A 98 -9.19 8.58 11.25
N VAL A 99 -8.72 9.81 11.01
CA VAL A 99 -8.37 10.30 9.67
C VAL A 99 -7.28 9.42 9.07
N GLU A 100 -6.16 9.21 9.77
CA GLU A 100 -5.06 8.35 9.30
C GLU A 100 -5.55 6.95 8.91
N ARG A 101 -6.30 6.29 9.80
CA ARG A 101 -6.83 4.95 9.52
C ARG A 101 -7.83 4.94 8.36
N SER A 102 -8.56 6.03 8.14
CA SER A 102 -9.51 6.11 7.03
C SER A 102 -8.86 6.39 5.69
N THR A 103 -7.85 7.27 5.66
CA THR A 103 -7.19 7.71 4.42
C THR A 103 -6.17 6.70 3.91
N THR A 104 -5.65 5.85 4.79
CA THR A 104 -4.71 4.79 4.44
C THR A 104 -5.38 3.43 4.23
N ARG A 105 -6.72 3.35 4.27
CA ARG A 105 -7.46 2.16 3.83
C ARG A 105 -7.24 1.95 2.34
N GLU A 106 -7.12 0.69 1.95
CA GLU A 106 -6.84 0.33 0.57
C GLU A 106 -7.88 -0.68 0.05
N GLU A 107 -8.47 -0.39 -1.10
CA GLU A 107 -9.27 -1.36 -1.83
C GLU A 107 -8.36 -2.44 -2.42
N ALA A 108 -8.70 -3.71 -2.18
CA ALA A 108 -7.92 -4.84 -2.60
C ALA A 108 -8.80 -5.96 -3.17
N VAL A 109 -8.16 -6.93 -3.79
CA VAL A 109 -8.80 -8.16 -4.26
C VAL A 109 -8.10 -9.33 -3.60
N GLU A 110 -8.90 -10.19 -2.98
CA GLU A 110 -8.42 -11.49 -2.51
C GLU A 110 -8.60 -12.51 -3.63
N ILE A 111 -7.49 -13.11 -4.05
CA ILE A 111 -7.42 -14.05 -5.16
C ILE A 111 -7.06 -15.42 -4.60
N LEU A 112 -8.03 -16.34 -4.66
CA LEU A 112 -7.81 -17.73 -4.34
C LEU A 112 -7.36 -18.46 -5.61
N VAL A 113 -6.20 -19.08 -5.55
CA VAL A 113 -5.62 -19.83 -6.67
C VAL A 113 -5.39 -21.28 -6.29
N GLN A 114 -5.37 -22.14 -7.30
CA GLN A 114 -4.91 -23.53 -7.19
C GLN A 114 -3.66 -23.74 -8.03
N LEU A 115 -2.61 -24.24 -7.40
CA LEU A 115 -1.36 -24.60 -8.04
C LEU A 115 -1.51 -25.93 -8.77
N LYS A 116 -0.60 -26.22 -9.71
CA LYS A 116 -0.57 -27.47 -10.48
C LYS A 116 -0.49 -28.74 -9.63
N ASN A 117 0.09 -28.66 -8.43
CA ASN A 117 0.18 -29.78 -7.49
C ASN A 117 -1.10 -30.00 -6.66
N GLY A 118 -2.15 -29.19 -6.86
CA GLY A 118 -3.41 -29.26 -6.12
C GLY A 118 -3.49 -28.33 -4.91
N ASP A 119 -2.37 -27.77 -4.45
CA ASP A 119 -2.34 -26.84 -3.31
C ASP A 119 -3.12 -25.56 -3.63
N ARG A 120 -3.72 -24.97 -2.59
CA ARG A 120 -4.46 -23.71 -2.70
C ARG A 120 -3.75 -22.61 -1.95
N ARG A 121 -3.68 -21.41 -2.55
CA ARG A 121 -3.08 -20.22 -1.94
C ARG A 121 -4.06 -19.05 -2.09
N SER A 122 -4.20 -18.25 -1.05
CA SER A 122 -4.92 -16.98 -1.10
C SER A 122 -3.91 -15.84 -1.05
N VAL A 123 -4.04 -14.89 -1.97
CA VAL A 123 -3.19 -13.70 -2.03
C VAL A 123 -4.10 -12.48 -2.09
N VAL A 124 -3.91 -11.56 -1.14
CA VAL A 124 -4.57 -10.24 -1.15
C VAL A 124 -3.61 -9.25 -1.80
N GLN A 125 -4.07 -8.58 -2.85
CA GLN A 125 -3.29 -7.55 -3.52
C GLN A 125 -4.14 -6.31 -3.76
N ALA A 126 -3.48 -5.15 -3.79
CA ALA A 126 -4.09 -3.87 -4.14
C ALA A 126 -4.87 -3.99 -5.44
N LYS A 127 -6.02 -3.31 -5.51
CA LYS A 127 -6.84 -3.28 -6.72
C LYS A 127 -6.04 -2.63 -7.85
N ALA A 128 -5.76 -3.42 -8.89
CA ALA A 128 -5.06 -2.97 -10.09
C ALA A 128 -6.02 -2.91 -11.28
N ALA A 129 -5.53 -2.46 -12.45
CA ALA A 129 -6.29 -2.50 -13.70
C ALA A 129 -6.63 -3.93 -14.14
N GLU A 130 -5.83 -4.92 -13.70
CA GLU A 130 -6.01 -6.32 -14.03
C GLU A 130 -7.11 -6.94 -13.16
N THR A 131 -8.12 -7.52 -13.82
CA THR A 131 -9.21 -8.25 -13.17
C THR A 131 -9.04 -9.75 -13.41
N PHE A 132 -9.21 -10.54 -12.36
CA PHE A 132 -9.09 -11.99 -12.39
C PHE A 132 -10.46 -12.65 -12.28
N SER A 133 -10.75 -13.58 -13.18
CA SER A 133 -11.96 -14.40 -13.17
C SER A 133 -11.61 -15.86 -12.85
N PRO A 134 -12.54 -16.64 -12.26
CA PRO A 134 -12.36 -18.08 -12.10
C PRO A 134 -12.00 -18.75 -13.44
N GLY A 135 -10.98 -19.61 -13.41
CA GLY A 135 -10.44 -20.29 -14.60
C GLY A 135 -9.29 -19.56 -15.28
N ASP A 136 -9.00 -18.30 -14.93
CA ASP A 136 -7.88 -17.57 -15.54
C ASP A 136 -6.54 -18.24 -15.19
N PRO A 137 -5.65 -18.46 -16.18
CA PRO A 137 -4.29 -18.91 -15.93
C PRO A 137 -3.46 -17.74 -15.39
N VAL A 138 -2.83 -17.95 -14.25
CA VAL A 138 -2.04 -16.94 -13.54
C VAL A 138 -0.70 -17.50 -13.11
N ILE A 139 0.22 -16.60 -12.80
CA ILE A 139 1.49 -16.91 -12.16
C ILE A 139 1.60 -16.18 -10.84
N LEU A 140 2.17 -16.87 -9.85
CA LEU A 140 2.52 -16.31 -8.56
C LEU A 140 4.00 -15.96 -8.62
N VAL A 141 4.31 -14.67 -8.55
CA VAL A 141 5.67 -14.14 -8.53
C VAL A 141 6.04 -13.82 -7.10
N SER A 142 6.99 -14.58 -6.54
CA SER A 142 7.47 -14.42 -5.18
C SER A 142 8.86 -13.81 -5.14
N THR A 143 9.00 -12.67 -4.46
CA THR A 143 10.26 -11.91 -4.36
C THR A 143 10.38 -11.27 -2.98
N GLY A 144 11.45 -11.55 -2.25
CA GLY A 144 11.74 -10.87 -0.98
C GLY A 144 10.64 -11.00 0.09
N GLY A 145 9.92 -12.12 0.12
CA GLY A 145 8.81 -12.37 1.05
C GLY A 145 7.47 -11.78 0.64
N ARG A 146 7.36 -11.14 -0.54
CA ARG A 146 6.09 -10.70 -1.12
C ARG A 146 5.72 -11.60 -2.29
N VAL A 147 4.41 -11.77 -2.48
CA VAL A 147 3.84 -12.55 -3.57
C VAL A 147 2.89 -11.65 -4.35
N ARG A 148 2.98 -11.68 -5.68
CA ARG A 148 2.05 -10.99 -6.58
C ARG A 148 1.43 -12.00 -7.54
N VAL A 149 0.14 -11.87 -7.79
CA VAL A 149 -0.56 -12.61 -8.82
C VAL A 149 -0.65 -11.74 -10.07
N THR A 150 -0.19 -12.28 -11.20
CA THR A 150 -0.31 -11.66 -12.53
C THR A 150 -0.83 -12.71 -13.51
N ARG A 151 -1.50 -12.31 -14.59
CA ARG A 151 -1.89 -13.27 -15.63
C ARG A 151 -0.66 -13.98 -16.20
N ALA A 152 -0.83 -15.27 -16.48
CA ALA A 152 0.21 -16.04 -17.11
C ALA A 152 0.47 -15.49 -18.52
N PRO A 153 1.74 -15.25 -18.92
CA PRO A 153 2.04 -14.87 -20.28
C PRO A 153 1.58 -15.98 -21.22
N VAL A 154 0.95 -15.60 -22.34
CA VAL A 154 0.70 -16.54 -23.43
C VAL A 154 2.06 -16.84 -24.04
N ILE A 155 2.72 -17.89 -23.57
CA ILE A 155 3.90 -18.41 -24.24
C ILE A 155 3.37 -19.07 -25.51
N THR A 156 3.32 -18.33 -26.61
CA THR A 156 3.44 -18.97 -27.93
C THR A 156 4.78 -19.66 -27.88
N ALA A 157 4.77 -20.98 -27.66
CA ALA A 157 5.99 -21.77 -27.55
C ALA A 157 6.93 -21.38 -28.69
N PRO A 158 8.21 -21.04 -28.43
CA PRO A 158 9.18 -21.06 -29.50
C PRO A 158 9.05 -22.43 -30.17
N ALA A 159 8.79 -22.44 -31.48
CA ALA A 159 8.70 -23.68 -32.25
C ALA A 159 9.86 -24.59 -31.83
N PRO A 160 9.65 -25.92 -31.68
CA PRO A 160 10.69 -26.84 -31.27
C PRO A 160 11.92 -26.54 -32.12
N GLN A 161 12.96 -25.95 -31.52
CA GLN A 161 14.18 -25.68 -32.25
C GLN A 161 14.69 -27.07 -32.62
N PRO A 162 14.79 -27.41 -33.92
CA PRO A 162 15.33 -28.70 -34.32
C PRO A 162 16.67 -28.82 -33.61
N ALA A 163 16.79 -29.86 -32.78
CA ALA A 163 17.98 -30.15 -32.01
C ALA A 163 19.18 -29.91 -32.92
N LYS A 164 19.99 -28.89 -32.59
CA LYS A 164 21.18 -28.51 -33.34
C LYS A 164 21.96 -29.81 -33.55
N ALA A 165 21.92 -30.32 -34.78
CA ALA A 165 22.49 -31.61 -35.14
C ALA A 165 23.93 -31.60 -34.62
N ALA A 166 24.26 -32.62 -33.83
CA ALA A 166 25.61 -32.84 -33.34
C ALA A 166 26.56 -32.71 -34.53
N GLU A 167 27.37 -31.65 -34.51
CA GLU A 167 28.40 -31.45 -35.52
C GLU A 167 29.44 -32.56 -35.30
N PRO A 168 29.65 -33.46 -36.28
CA PRO A 168 30.62 -34.52 -36.11
C PRO A 168 32.01 -33.87 -36.10
N SER A 169 32.72 -34.05 -34.98
CA SER A 169 34.13 -33.69 -34.81
C SER A 169 34.94 -34.20 -36.00
N ARG A 170 35.59 -33.29 -36.72
CA ARG A 170 36.58 -33.57 -37.75
C ARG A 170 37.97 -33.22 -37.26
#